data_AF-A0A1H8G525-F1
#
_entry.id   AF-A0A1H8G525-F1
#
_cell.length_a   1.000
_cell.length_b   1.000
_cell.length_c   1.000
_cell.angle_alpha   90.00
_cell.angle_beta   90.00
_cell.angle_gamma   90.00
#
_symmetry.space_group_name_H-M   'P 1'
#
loop_
_entity.id
_entity.type
_entity.pdbx_description
1 polymer ?
#
loop_
_entity_poly.entity_id
_entity_poly.type
_entity_poly.pdbx_seq_one_letter_code
_entity_poly.pdbx_strand_id
1 'polypeptide(L)'
;MMSTEPKYRYYLLGDYMPIRATVDPEYNINVDAEYPNRETGKLEQDREFLIRIRESDEIEEITAEDFIQHCQRMYAEKTINPGLNSGPG
;
A
#
# COMPACT_ATOMS: atom_id res chain seq x y z
N MET A 1 -12.29 21.89 -16.75
CA MET A 1 -12.30 21.62 -15.30
C MET A 1 -11.47 20.38 -15.10
N MET A 2 -10.28 20.49 -14.51
CA MET A 2 -9.52 19.30 -14.13
C MET A 2 -10.27 18.64 -12.98
N SER A 3 -10.44 17.32 -13.05
CA SER A 3 -11.07 16.54 -11.98
C SER A 3 -10.35 16.83 -10.67
N THR A 4 -11.08 17.28 -9.66
CA THR A 4 -10.56 17.55 -8.30
C THR A 4 -10.34 16.27 -7.51
N GLU A 5 -10.67 15.11 -8.08
CA GLU A 5 -10.43 13.83 -7.46
C GLU A 5 -8.94 13.46 -7.55
N PRO A 6 -8.29 13.10 -6.43
CA PRO A 6 -6.91 12.65 -6.45
C PRO A 6 -6.78 11.42 -7.35
N LYS A 7 -5.83 11.48 -8.29
CA LYS A 7 -5.46 10.34 -9.12
C LYS A 7 -4.50 9.46 -8.35
N TYR A 8 -4.67 8.15 -8.47
CA TYR A 8 -3.80 7.19 -7.82
C TYR A 8 -3.15 6.26 -8.84
N ARG A 9 -1.92 5.85 -8.54
CA ARG A 9 -1.28 4.67 -9.12
C ARG A 9 -1.01 3.67 -8.02
N TYR A 10 -1.00 2.40 -8.38
CA TYR A 10 -0.88 1.31 -7.43
C TYR A 10 0.33 0.48 -7.80
N TYR A 11 1.11 0.10 -6.80
CA TYR A 11 2.34 -0.65 -6.98
C TYR A 11 2.38 -1.82 -6.01
N LEU A 12 3.17 -2.83 -6.33
CA LEU A 12 3.55 -3.90 -5.42
C LEU A 12 5.07 -3.89 -5.29
N LEU A 13 5.58 -3.76 -4.07
CA LEU A 13 6.99 -3.95 -3.76
C LEU A 13 7.21 -5.42 -3.39
N GLY A 14 8.05 -6.09 -4.19
CA GLY A 14 8.18 -7.54 -4.18
C GLY A 14 6.83 -8.20 -4.44
N ASP A 15 6.52 -9.26 -3.69
CA ASP A 15 5.27 -10.01 -3.85
C ASP A 15 4.19 -9.68 -2.80
N TYR A 16 4.45 -8.75 -1.89
CA TYR A 16 3.66 -8.66 -0.65
C TYR A 16 3.29 -7.26 -0.16
N MET A 17 4.02 -6.20 -0.51
CA MET A 17 3.76 -4.86 0.04
C MET A 17 3.06 -3.97 -1.00
N PRO A 18 1.73 -3.80 -0.93
CA PRO A 18 1.02 -2.94 -1.87
C PRO A 18 1.19 -1.47 -1.46
N ILE A 19 1.39 -0.62 -2.44
CA ILE A 19 1.65 0.81 -2.26
C ILE A 19 0.67 1.59 -3.14
N ARG A 20 0.05 2.62 -2.59
CA ARG A 20 -0.77 3.58 -3.34
C ARG A 20 -0.01 4.89 -3.42
N ALA A 21 0.28 5.37 -4.63
CA ALA A 21 0.87 6.68 -4.83
C ALA A 21 -0.18 7.70 -5.27
N THR A 22 -0.15 8.89 -4.68
CA THR A 22 -0.91 10.04 -5.16
C THR A 22 -0.19 10.64 -6.35
N VAL A 23 -0.94 10.87 -7.44
CA VAL A 23 -0.43 11.41 -8.70
C VAL A 23 -0.87 12.86 -8.85
N ASP A 24 0.10 13.72 -9.09
CA ASP A 24 -0.16 15.10 -9.46
C ASP A 24 -0.93 15.15 -10.81
N PRO A 25 -2.12 15.76 -10.86
CA PRO A 25 -2.95 15.75 -12.05
C PRO A 25 -2.40 16.63 -13.19
N GLU A 26 -1.54 17.61 -12.90
CA GLU A 26 -0.92 18.50 -13.87
C GLU A 26 0.37 17.90 -14.46
N TYR A 27 1.23 17.35 -13.61
CA TYR A 27 2.55 16.84 -14.00
C TYR A 27 2.59 15.32 -14.23
N ASN A 28 1.54 14.59 -13.84
CA ASN A 28 1.44 13.13 -13.95
C ASN A 28 2.59 12.38 -13.25
N ILE A 29 3.06 12.92 -12.12
CA ILE A 29 4.14 12.39 -11.28
C ILE A 29 3.62 11.96 -9.91
N ASN A 30 4.27 10.98 -9.29
CA ASN A 30 3.97 10.58 -7.92
C ASN A 30 4.48 11.65 -6.93
N VAL A 31 3.60 12.12 -6.05
CA VAL A 31 3.87 13.18 -5.05
C VAL A 31 3.76 12.72 -3.60
N ASP A 32 3.01 11.64 -3.36
CA ASP A 32 2.90 11.00 -2.05
C ASP A 32 2.76 9.48 -2.21
N ALA A 33 3.10 8.72 -1.17
CA ALA A 33 2.95 7.27 -1.15
C ALA A 33 2.40 6.79 0.19
N GLU A 34 1.47 5.84 0.11
CA GLU A 34 0.81 5.22 1.25
C GLU A 34 0.91 3.70 1.16
N TYR A 35 1.00 3.04 2.30
CA TYR A 35 1.05 1.58 2.41
C TYR A 35 0.10 1.10 3.53
N PRO A 36 -0.41 -0.14 3.47
CA PRO A 36 -1.22 -0.70 4.55
C PRO A 36 -0.36 -1.05 5.76
N ASN A 37 -0.58 -0.36 6.86
CA ASN A 37 0.01 -0.71 8.15
C ASN A 37 -0.83 -1.81 8.82
N ARG A 38 -0.21 -2.99 9.03
CA ARG A 38 -0.85 -4.15 9.67
C ARG A 38 -1.23 -3.90 11.14
N GLU A 39 -0.45 -3.11 11.85
CA GLU A 39 -0.66 -2.81 13.27
C GLU A 39 -1.87 -1.89 13.46
N THR A 40 -1.97 -0.84 12.65
CA THR A 40 -3.05 0.15 12.76
C THR A 40 -4.28 -0.21 11.94
N GLY A 41 -4.14 -1.10 10.94
CA GLY A 41 -5.21 -1.51 10.04
C GLY A 41 -5.63 -0.41 9.06
N LYS A 42 -4.75 0.57 8.81
CA LYS A 42 -5.00 1.75 7.99
C LYS A 42 -3.87 1.96 6.99
N LEU A 43 -4.14 2.78 5.98
CA LEU A 43 -3.10 3.30 5.12
C LEU A 43 -2.32 4.38 5.87
N GLU A 44 -1.00 4.30 5.79
CA GLU A 44 -0.09 5.29 6.37
C GLU A 44 0.82 5.85 5.30
N GLN A 45 1.08 7.15 5.39
CA GLN A 45 1.96 7.85 4.47
C GLN A 45 3.42 7.57 4.83
N ASP A 46 4.21 7.17 3.85
CA ASP A 46 5.65 7.02 3.99
C ASP A 46 6.35 7.35 2.67
N ARG A 47 7.15 8.43 2.72
CA ARG A 47 7.87 8.98 1.58
C ARG A 47 9.04 8.10 1.13
N GLU A 48 9.51 7.16 1.95
CA GLU A 48 10.52 6.19 1.51
C GLU A 48 10.00 5.33 0.34
N PHE A 49 8.70 5.05 0.31
CA PHE A 49 8.10 4.32 -0.80
C PHE A 49 8.07 5.13 -2.10
N LEU A 50 8.03 6.47 -2.06
CA LEU A 50 8.18 7.28 -3.28
C LEU A 50 9.55 7.10 -3.93
N ILE A 51 10.59 7.00 -3.10
CA ILE A 51 11.97 6.78 -3.58
C ILE A 51 12.05 5.37 -4.17
N ARG A 52 11.56 4.37 -3.44
CA ARG A 52 11.55 2.97 -3.92
C ARG A 52 10.81 2.80 -5.24
N ILE A 53 9.65 3.43 -5.43
CA ILE A 53 8.91 3.35 -6.70
C ILE A 53 9.75 3.83 -7.90
N ARG A 54 10.68 4.77 -7.68
CA ARG A 54 11.51 5.33 -8.75
C ARG A 54 12.78 4.53 -9.01
N GLU A 55 13.30 3.85 -7.99
CA GLU A 55 14.66 3.31 -7.99
C GLU A 55 14.73 1.79 -7.87
N SER A 56 13.64 1.11 -7.48
CA SER A 56 13.62 -0.34 -7.26
C SER A 56 13.13 -1.10 -8.48
N ASP A 57 13.91 -2.08 -8.92
CA ASP A 57 13.50 -3.06 -9.94
C ASP A 57 12.49 -4.09 -9.39
N GLU A 58 12.31 -4.15 -8.07
CA GLU A 58 11.35 -5.03 -7.39
C GLU A 58 9.95 -4.40 -7.27
N ILE A 59 9.72 -3.22 -7.87
CA ILE A 59 8.41 -2.59 -7.89
C ILE A 59 7.72 -2.83 -9.23
N GLU A 60 6.50 -3.34 -9.15
CA GLU A 60 5.63 -3.53 -10.29
C GLU A 60 4.38 -2.64 -10.15
N GLU A 61 3.92 -2.05 -11.25
CA GLU A 61 2.63 -1.35 -11.27
C GLU A 61 1.50 -2.39 -11.35
N ILE A 62 0.52 -2.26 -10.46
CA ILE A 62 -0.62 -3.18 -10.34
C ILE A 62 -1.94 -2.45 -10.52
N THR A 63 -3.04 -3.18 -10.61
CA THR A 63 -4.37 -2.57 -10.67
C THR A 63 -4.85 -2.13 -9.28
N ALA A 64 -5.86 -1.25 -9.25
CA ALA A 64 -6.54 -0.88 -8.02
C ALA A 64 -7.19 -2.11 -7.32
N GLU A 65 -7.68 -3.07 -8.11
CA GLU A 65 -8.29 -4.29 -7.61
C GLU A 65 -7.25 -5.18 -6.92
N ASP A 66 -6.08 -5.36 -7.54
CA ASP A 66 -4.96 -6.10 -6.94
C ASP A 66 -4.51 -5.46 -5.63
N PHE A 67 -4.36 -4.14 -5.61
CA PHE A 67 -4.02 -3.39 -4.40
C PHE A 67 -4.99 -3.69 -3.25
N ILE A 68 -6.30 -3.67 -3.53
CA ILE A 68 -7.33 -3.99 -2.54
C ILE A 68 -7.19 -5.44 -2.06
N GLN A 69 -6.97 -6.40 -2.96
CA GLN A 69 -6.78 -7.80 -2.60
C GLN A 69 -5.54 -8.00 -1.70
N HIS A 70 -4.42 -7.37 -2.02
CA HIS A 70 -3.21 -7.43 -1.19
C HIS A 70 -3.42 -6.80 0.19
N CYS A 71 -4.08 -5.63 0.26
CA CYS A 71 -4.44 -5.01 1.53
C CYS A 71 -5.34 -5.92 2.37
N GLN A 72 -6.38 -6.52 1.77
CA GLN A 72 -7.28 -7.45 2.44
C GLN A 72 -6.53 -8.68 2.99
N ARG A 73 -5.60 -9.25 2.23
CA ARG A 73 -4.75 -10.36 2.71
C ARG A 73 -3.91 -9.94 3.92
N MET A 74 -3.25 -8.78 3.85
CA MET A 74 -2.44 -8.26 4.96
C MET A 74 -3.25 -7.99 6.23
N TYR A 75 -4.47 -7.49 6.11
CA TYR A 75 -5.34 -7.25 7.26
C TYR A 75 -5.98 -8.54 7.79
N ALA A 76 -6.29 -9.50 6.92
CA ALA A 76 -6.85 -10.80 7.30
C ALA A 76 -5.85 -11.70 8.04
N GLU A 77 -4.54 -11.58 7.77
CA GLU A 77 -3.51 -12.27 8.55
C GLU A 77 -3.56 -11.91 10.05
N LYS A 78 -4.09 -10.72 10.39
CA LYS A 78 -4.30 -10.31 11.78
C LYS A 78 -5.48 -11.04 12.45
N THR A 79 -6.51 -11.39 11.70
CA THR A 79 -7.69 -12.09 12.24
C THR A 79 -7.48 -13.59 12.43
N ILE A 80 -6.44 -14.19 11.83
CA ILE A 80 -6.14 -15.62 11.94
C ILE A 80 -5.20 -15.95 13.12
N ASN A 81 -4.56 -14.96 13.75
CA ASN A 81 -3.75 -15.15 14.97
C ASN A 81 -4.30 -14.46 16.24
N PRO A 82 -5.46 -14.89 16.79
CA PRO A 82 -5.73 -14.73 18.22
C PRO A 82 -5.02 -15.83 19.08
N GLY A 83 -4.17 -16.68 18.47
CA GLY A 83 -3.69 -17.94 19.05
C GLY A 83 -2.31 -17.95 19.72
N LEU A 84 -1.69 -16.81 20.01
CA LEU A 84 -0.45 -16.74 20.81
C LEU A 84 -0.70 -16.21 22.24
N ASN A 85 -1.77 -16.67 22.87
CA ASN A 85 -1.82 -16.79 24.33
C ASN A 85 -1.85 -18.29 24.70
N SER A 86 -0.69 -18.91 24.54
CA SER A 86 -0.39 -20.22 25.10
C SER A 86 0.00 -20.08 26.58
N GLY A 87 -1.00 -20.19 27.47
CA GLY A 87 -0.95 -20.71 28.85
C GLY A 87 -0.12 -19.97 29.93
N PRO A 88 0.01 -20.53 31.15
CA PRO A 88 -0.89 -21.43 31.89
C PRO A 88 -1.35 -20.80 33.23
N GLY A 89 -2.47 -21.26 33.79
CA GLY A 89 -2.93 -20.84 35.14
C GLY A 89 -4.27 -21.43 35.51
#